data_AF-A0A4U5Q9I0-F1
#
_entry.id   AF-A0A4U5Q9I0-F1
#
_cell.length_a   1.000
_cell.length_b   1.000
_cell.length_c   1.000
_cell.angle_alpha   90.00
_cell.angle_beta   90.00
_cell.angle_gamma   90.00
#
_symmetry.space_group_name_H-M   'P 1'
#
loop_
_entity.id
_entity.type
_entity.pdbx_description
1 polymer ?
#
loop_
_entity_poly.entity_id
_entity_poly.type
_entity_poly.pdbx_seq_one_letter_code
_entity_poly.pdbx_strand_id
1 'polypeptide(L)'
;MDMLDCLDTTWSGAVVYVDDKTKKDLDRPYGRVNRRQLKSKMLQKCISNGVKFHQTKVIKVIHEESKSLLICNDGVTIQASVVLDATGFSRCLVQYDKPYDPGYQVAYGILAEVEEHPFDVDKMVFMDWRDSHLNNNLELKESNSKIPTFLYAMPFSSDRIFLEETSLVARPGVPMKDIQERMVARLRHLGIKVKSIEEDERCVIPMGGPSPCSLKELLESVVQLYLGSDRSFSGSELSAEVWKDLWPIERRRQREFFCFGMDVLLKLDLPATRRFFDAFFNLEPRYWHGFLSSRLFLPELVLFGLSLFSHASNPSRLEIMAKGTLPLVNMINNLIQDRK
;
A
#
# COMPACT_ATOMS: atom_id res chain seq x y z
N MET A 1 -18.87 -11.68 3.08
CA MET A 1 -18.19 -12.47 4.13
C MET A 1 -17.99 -11.51 5.29
N ASP A 2 -18.53 -11.82 6.47
CA ASP A 2 -18.20 -11.03 7.66
C ASP A 2 -16.73 -11.34 8.03
N MET A 3 -15.94 -10.30 8.25
CA MET A 3 -14.51 -10.37 8.56
C MET A 3 -14.18 -9.69 9.90
N LEU A 4 -15.19 -9.23 10.64
CA LEU A 4 -14.99 -8.57 11.94
C LEU A 4 -14.35 -9.51 12.96
N ASP A 5 -14.64 -10.82 12.87
CA ASP A 5 -14.03 -11.88 13.68
C ASP A 5 -12.54 -12.09 13.40
N CYS A 6 -11.99 -11.52 12.31
CA CYS A 6 -10.57 -11.56 11.98
C CYS A 6 -9.79 -10.38 12.56
N LEU A 7 -10.42 -9.47 13.30
CA LEU A 7 -9.72 -8.38 13.99
C LEU A 7 -9.18 -8.90 15.33
N ASP A 8 -7.89 -8.69 15.60
CA ASP A 8 -7.28 -9.05 16.89
C ASP A 8 -7.26 -7.87 17.87
N THR A 9 -7.21 -6.64 17.39
CA THR A 9 -7.21 -5.43 18.23
C THR A 9 -7.83 -4.27 17.48
N THR A 10 -8.53 -3.41 18.22
CA THR A 10 -9.17 -2.21 17.69
C THR A 10 -8.83 -1.01 18.56
N TRP A 11 -8.57 0.11 17.92
CA TRP A 11 -8.38 1.42 18.55
C TRP A 11 -9.54 2.33 18.18
N SER A 12 -9.99 3.13 19.14
CA SER A 12 -11.14 4.02 18.96
C SER A 12 -10.84 5.18 18.01
N GLY A 13 -9.57 5.57 17.94
CA GLY A 13 -9.07 6.61 17.05
C GLY A 13 -7.61 6.40 16.67
N ALA A 14 -7.08 7.39 15.96
CA ALA A 14 -5.68 7.44 15.61
C ALA A 14 -5.09 8.84 15.84
N VAL A 15 -3.77 8.92 15.97
CA VAL A 15 -3.05 10.20 16.08
C VAL A 15 -2.01 10.36 14.99
N VAL A 16 -1.83 11.59 14.54
CA VAL A 16 -0.77 11.99 13.61
C VAL A 16 0.08 13.06 14.28
N TYR A 17 1.37 12.81 14.40
CA TYR A 17 2.36 13.82 14.77
C TYR A 17 2.98 14.36 13.49
N VAL A 18 2.62 15.59 13.12
CA VAL A 18 3.21 16.27 11.96
C VAL A 18 4.62 16.73 12.29
N ASP A 19 4.81 17.29 13.49
CA ASP A 19 6.11 17.67 14.04
C ASP A 19 6.04 17.69 15.57
N ASP A 20 7.09 18.18 16.25
CA ASP A 20 7.15 18.21 17.72
C ASP A 20 6.11 19.15 18.35
N LYS A 21 5.45 20.02 17.57
CA LYS A 21 4.48 21.02 18.05
C LYS A 21 3.05 20.69 17.63
N THR A 22 2.89 19.91 16.56
CA THR A 22 1.61 19.71 15.89
C THR A 22 1.20 18.25 15.97
N LYS A 23 0.23 17.97 16.84
CA LYS A 23 -0.49 16.69 16.96
C LYS A 23 -1.90 16.86 16.39
N LYS A 24 -2.38 15.87 15.66
CA LYS A 24 -3.77 15.76 15.18
C LYS A 24 -4.39 14.48 15.70
N ASP A 25 -5.58 14.60 16.26
CA ASP A 25 -6.43 13.47 16.63
C ASP A 25 -7.41 13.18 15.49
N LEU A 26 -7.41 11.93 15.04
CA LEU A 26 -8.29 11.43 14.00
C LEU A 26 -9.39 10.59 14.66
N ASP A 27 -10.61 11.10 14.61
CA ASP A 27 -11.81 10.42 15.11
C ASP A 27 -12.29 9.35 14.10
N ARG A 28 -11.43 8.34 13.91
CA ARG A 28 -11.68 7.20 13.04
C ARG A 28 -11.12 5.94 13.68
N PRO A 29 -11.96 4.92 13.95
CA PRO A 29 -11.48 3.66 14.47
C PRO A 29 -10.56 2.93 13.48
N TYR A 30 -9.57 2.24 14.03
CA TYR A 30 -8.68 1.35 13.28
C TYR A 30 -8.72 -0.04 13.90
N GLY A 31 -8.55 -1.06 13.06
CA GLY A 31 -8.44 -2.45 13.51
C GLY A 31 -7.24 -3.11 12.88
N ARG A 32 -6.46 -3.83 13.69
CA ARG A 32 -5.42 -4.73 13.19
C ARG A 32 -6.09 -6.05 12.81
N VAL A 33 -5.69 -6.57 11.64
CA VAL A 33 -6.22 -7.82 11.11
C VAL A 33 -5.28 -8.95 11.51
N ASN A 34 -5.84 -9.99 12.13
CA ASN A 34 -5.14 -11.24 12.37
C ASN A 34 -4.92 -11.96 11.03
N ARG A 35 -3.72 -11.78 10.47
CA ARG A 35 -3.33 -12.34 9.16
C ARG A 35 -3.50 -13.86 9.09
N ARG A 36 -3.19 -14.57 10.19
CA ARG A 36 -3.26 -16.05 10.24
C ARG A 36 -4.71 -16.50 10.22
N GLN A 37 -5.58 -15.85 11.00
CA GLN A 37 -7.00 -16.16 11.04
C GLN A 37 -7.69 -15.81 9.72
N LEU A 38 -7.40 -14.63 9.14
CA LEU A 38 -7.93 -14.23 7.84
C LEU A 38 -7.55 -15.25 6.76
N LYS A 39 -6.26 -15.60 6.68
CA LYS A 39 -5.76 -16.60 5.72
C LYS A 39 -6.43 -17.96 5.93
N SER A 40 -6.53 -18.42 7.17
CA SER A 40 -7.16 -19.71 7.49
C SER A 40 -8.64 -19.72 7.09
N LYS A 41 -9.38 -18.64 7.37
CA LYS A 41 -10.79 -18.49 7.00
C LYS A 41 -10.99 -18.49 5.48
N MET A 42 -10.15 -17.77 4.75
CA MET A 42 -10.17 -17.77 3.27
C MET A 42 -9.87 -19.16 2.71
N LEU A 43 -8.84 -19.84 3.21
CA LEU A 43 -8.48 -21.20 2.79
C LEU A 43 -9.60 -22.21 3.06
N GLN A 44 -10.19 -22.18 4.26
CA GLN A 44 -11.32 -23.06 4.61
C GLN A 44 -12.51 -22.84 3.68
N LYS A 45 -12.78 -21.58 3.32
CA LYS A 45 -13.84 -21.28 2.35
C LYS A 45 -13.53 -21.90 0.99
N CYS A 46 -12.30 -21.77 0.49
CA CYS A 46 -11.87 -22.42 -0.75
C CYS A 46 -12.06 -23.95 -0.69
N ILE A 47 -11.60 -24.60 0.38
CA ILE A 47 -11.75 -26.06 0.58
C ILE A 47 -13.24 -26.45 0.56
N SER A 48 -14.10 -25.72 1.29
CA SER A 48 -15.54 -25.99 1.33
C SER A 48 -16.25 -25.83 -0.01
N ASN A 49 -15.64 -25.11 -0.97
CA ASN A 49 -16.15 -24.94 -2.33
C ASN A 49 -15.40 -25.83 -3.35
N GLY A 50 -14.64 -26.83 -2.89
CA GLY A 50 -14.02 -27.83 -3.75
C GLY A 50 -12.70 -27.39 -4.42
N VAL A 51 -12.09 -26.29 -3.97
CA VAL A 51 -10.77 -25.87 -4.48
C VAL A 51 -9.72 -26.89 -4.07
N LYS A 52 -8.95 -27.38 -5.05
CA LYS A 52 -7.81 -28.27 -4.83
C LYS A 52 -6.53 -27.45 -4.70
N PHE A 53 -5.77 -27.71 -3.65
CA PHE A 53 -4.48 -27.05 -3.42
C PHE A 53 -3.35 -27.98 -3.85
N HIS A 54 -2.37 -27.42 -4.57
CA HIS A 54 -1.13 -28.09 -4.93
C HIS A 54 0.05 -27.25 -4.43
N GLN A 55 0.85 -27.81 -3.53
CA GLN A 55 1.96 -27.09 -2.89
C GLN A 55 3.22 -27.21 -3.74
N THR A 56 3.36 -26.32 -4.72
CA THR A 56 4.50 -26.29 -5.63
C THR A 56 4.77 -24.87 -6.13
N LYS A 57 5.89 -24.63 -6.81
CA LYS A 57 6.16 -23.35 -7.47
C LYS A 57 5.93 -23.49 -8.96
N VAL A 58 5.00 -22.68 -9.50
CA VAL A 58 4.87 -22.50 -10.96
C VAL A 58 6.09 -21.72 -11.46
N ILE A 59 6.82 -22.30 -12.40
CA ILE A 59 8.03 -21.70 -12.97
C ILE A 59 7.79 -21.05 -14.34
N LYS A 60 6.77 -21.53 -15.07
CA LYS A 60 6.45 -21.05 -16.41
C LYS A 60 4.99 -21.37 -16.73
N VAL A 61 4.37 -20.49 -17.48
CA VAL A 61 3.07 -20.72 -18.12
C VAL A 61 3.24 -20.65 -19.63
N ILE A 62 2.65 -21.62 -20.34
CA ILE A 62 2.60 -21.65 -21.80
C ILE A 62 1.13 -21.58 -22.20
N HIS A 63 0.78 -20.60 -23.02
CA HIS A 63 -0.59 -20.45 -23.52
C HIS A 63 -0.70 -20.97 -24.95
N GLU A 64 -1.60 -21.92 -25.14
CA GLU A 64 -2.02 -22.45 -26.44
C GLU A 64 -3.39 -21.85 -26.83
N GLU A 65 -3.92 -22.18 -27.99
CA GLU A 65 -5.21 -21.63 -28.47
C GLU A 65 -6.40 -21.98 -27.56
N SER A 66 -6.43 -23.20 -27.01
CA SER A 66 -7.56 -23.72 -26.24
C SER A 66 -7.29 -23.94 -24.75
N LYS A 67 -6.02 -23.86 -24.32
CA LYS A 67 -5.61 -24.15 -22.94
C LYS A 67 -4.30 -23.48 -22.57
N SER A 68 -4.03 -23.45 -21.27
CA SER A 68 -2.76 -23.05 -20.68
C SER A 68 -2.11 -24.23 -19.95
N LEU A 69 -0.79 -24.34 -20.07
CA LEU A 69 0.04 -25.32 -19.41
C LEU A 69 0.89 -24.63 -18.36
N LEU A 70 0.70 -24.97 -17.09
CA LEU A 70 1.51 -24.51 -15.98
C LEU A 70 2.59 -25.56 -15.69
N ILE A 71 3.86 -25.17 -15.82
CA ILE A 71 5.00 -26.02 -15.50
C ILE A 71 5.44 -25.70 -14.08
N CYS A 72 5.49 -26.73 -13.24
CA CYS A 72 5.85 -26.62 -11.83
C CYS A 72 7.29 -27.12 -11.59
N ASN A 73 7.93 -26.67 -10.51
CA ASN A 73 9.31 -27.05 -10.18
C ASN A 73 9.46 -28.50 -9.67
N ASP A 74 8.36 -29.15 -9.34
CA ASP A 74 8.28 -30.58 -8.99
C ASP A 74 8.14 -31.51 -10.22
N GLY A 75 8.15 -30.94 -11.44
CA GLY A 75 7.97 -31.67 -12.69
C GLY A 75 6.51 -31.91 -13.08
N VAL A 76 5.54 -31.53 -12.24
CA VAL A 76 4.12 -31.63 -12.57
C VAL A 76 3.75 -30.55 -13.58
N THR A 77 2.96 -30.93 -14.58
CA THR A 77 2.35 -29.98 -15.53
C THR A 77 0.84 -29.98 -15.35
N ILE A 78 0.27 -28.80 -15.12
CA ILE A 78 -1.17 -28.62 -14.90
C ILE A 78 -1.79 -27.97 -16.13
N GLN A 79 -2.90 -28.52 -16.62
CA GLN A 79 -3.69 -27.93 -17.69
C GLN A 79 -4.83 -27.09 -17.09
N ALA A 80 -5.01 -25.87 -17.60
CA ALA A 80 -6.07 -24.98 -17.18
C ALA A 80 -6.64 -24.18 -18.37
N SER A 81 -7.94 -23.89 -18.36
CA SER A 81 -8.56 -23.00 -19.35
C SER A 81 -8.21 -21.53 -19.07
N VAL A 82 -8.03 -21.17 -17.80
CA VAL A 82 -7.68 -19.83 -17.33
C VAL A 82 -6.62 -19.95 -16.24
N VAL A 83 -5.65 -19.04 -16.26
CA VAL A 83 -4.63 -18.91 -15.21
C VAL A 83 -4.82 -17.57 -14.53
N LEU A 84 -4.86 -17.58 -13.20
CA LEU A 84 -4.93 -16.38 -12.38
C LEU A 84 -3.61 -16.25 -11.61
N ASP A 85 -2.77 -15.30 -12.00
CA ASP A 85 -1.54 -15.02 -11.27
C ASP A 85 -1.87 -14.28 -9.96
N ALA A 86 -1.74 -15.02 -8.86
CA ALA A 86 -1.95 -14.56 -7.49
C ALA A 86 -0.64 -14.48 -6.68
N THR A 87 0.51 -14.35 -7.36
CA THR A 87 1.84 -14.44 -6.73
C THR A 87 2.30 -13.14 -6.05
N GLY A 88 1.42 -12.13 -5.99
CA GLY A 88 1.71 -10.84 -5.34
C GLY A 88 2.75 -10.04 -6.12
N PHE A 89 3.80 -9.57 -5.44
CA PHE A 89 4.89 -8.80 -6.08
C PHE A 89 5.85 -9.65 -6.91
N SER A 90 5.68 -10.97 -6.93
CA SER A 90 6.49 -11.87 -7.75
C SER A 90 6.10 -11.72 -9.22
N ARG A 91 6.86 -10.93 -9.97
CA ARG A 91 6.63 -10.63 -11.40
C ARG A 91 7.00 -11.78 -12.33
N CYS A 92 6.79 -13.03 -11.92
CA CYS A 92 7.35 -14.18 -12.64
C CYS A 92 6.56 -14.58 -13.89
N LEU A 93 5.28 -14.21 -13.99
CA LEU A 93 4.44 -14.55 -15.14
C LEU A 93 3.96 -13.29 -15.92
N VAL A 94 3.78 -12.17 -15.21
CA VAL A 94 3.30 -10.90 -15.79
C VAL A 94 4.36 -10.16 -16.64
N GLN A 95 3.96 -9.72 -17.84
CA GLN A 95 4.80 -8.95 -18.77
C GLN A 95 4.36 -7.47 -18.89
N TYR A 96 5.33 -6.58 -19.12
CA TYR A 96 5.15 -5.13 -19.27
C TYR A 96 5.80 -4.64 -20.58
N ASP A 97 5.17 -3.68 -21.25
CA ASP A 97 5.63 -3.02 -22.48
C ASP A 97 6.61 -1.88 -22.21
N LYS A 98 6.56 -1.36 -20.98
CA LYS A 98 7.35 -0.25 -20.49
C LYS A 98 8.37 -0.73 -19.45
N PRO A 99 9.51 -0.02 -19.32
CA PRO A 99 10.44 -0.25 -18.23
C PRO A 99 9.73 -0.22 -16.88
N TYR A 100 9.98 -1.25 -16.07
CA TYR A 100 9.41 -1.34 -14.73
C TYR A 100 10.28 -0.58 -13.74
N ASP A 101 9.88 0.65 -13.43
CA ASP A 101 10.56 1.56 -12.49
C ASP A 101 9.56 2.19 -11.51
N PRO A 102 8.98 1.41 -10.58
CA PRO A 102 8.00 1.92 -9.62
C PRO A 102 8.68 2.76 -8.52
N GLY A 103 7.88 3.51 -7.75
CA GLY A 103 8.31 3.92 -6.42
C GLY A 103 8.33 2.73 -5.47
N TYR A 104 8.99 2.85 -4.33
CA TYR A 104 8.98 1.82 -3.29
C TYR A 104 8.63 2.43 -1.94
N GLN A 105 7.61 1.87 -1.29
CA GLN A 105 7.38 2.03 0.14
C GLN A 105 8.19 0.94 0.84
N VAL A 106 9.02 1.33 1.81
CA VAL A 106 9.87 0.38 2.55
C VAL A 106 9.63 0.59 4.02
N ALA A 107 9.45 -0.50 4.77
CA ALA A 107 9.19 -0.46 6.19
C ALA A 107 9.92 -1.57 6.95
N TYR A 108 10.35 -1.23 8.17
CA TYR A 108 10.85 -2.18 9.16
C TYR A 108 9.96 -2.12 10.39
N GLY A 109 9.38 -3.26 10.76
CA GLY A 109 8.45 -3.37 11.88
C GLY A 109 8.82 -4.47 12.85
N ILE A 110 8.47 -4.28 14.12
CA ILE A 110 8.56 -5.29 15.17
C ILE A 110 7.28 -5.34 15.97
N LEU A 111 6.83 -6.54 16.32
CA LEU A 111 5.93 -6.76 17.45
C LEU A 111 6.79 -7.17 18.64
N ALA A 112 6.73 -6.42 19.74
CA ALA A 112 7.66 -6.61 20.84
C ALA A 112 7.00 -6.48 22.22
N GLU A 113 7.55 -7.22 23.17
CA GLU A 113 7.42 -6.94 24.60
C GLU A 113 8.49 -5.91 24.99
N VAL A 114 8.09 -4.87 25.71
CA VAL A 114 8.93 -3.75 26.15
C VAL A 114 8.82 -3.57 27.67
N GLU A 115 9.73 -2.81 28.28
CA GLU A 115 9.58 -2.37 29.67
C GLU A 115 8.35 -1.48 29.85
N GLU A 116 8.25 -0.44 29.01
CA GLU A 116 7.14 0.49 28.92
C GLU A 116 7.21 1.26 27.58
N HIS A 117 6.14 1.93 27.19
CA HIS A 117 6.12 2.84 26.05
C HIS A 117 5.25 4.08 26.32
N PRO A 118 5.52 5.22 25.64
CA PRO A 118 4.81 6.48 25.90
C PRO A 118 3.48 6.64 25.15
N PHE A 119 3.04 5.62 24.40
CA PHE A 119 1.84 5.72 23.55
C PHE A 119 0.55 5.35 24.30
N ASP A 120 -0.53 6.07 24.00
CA ASP A 120 -1.86 5.79 24.54
C ASP A 120 -2.40 4.45 24.01
N VAL A 121 -2.85 3.55 24.89
CA VAL A 121 -3.32 2.21 24.49
C VAL A 121 -4.67 2.21 23.76
N ASP A 122 -5.46 3.27 23.88
CA ASP A 122 -6.77 3.42 23.25
C ASP A 122 -6.71 3.93 21.79
N LYS A 123 -5.55 4.46 21.38
CA LYS A 123 -5.31 5.04 20.06
C LYS A 123 -4.06 4.45 19.41
N MET A 124 -4.11 4.28 18.09
CA MET A 124 -2.87 4.01 17.36
C MET A 124 -2.20 5.31 16.90
N VAL A 125 -0.87 5.31 16.84
CA VAL A 125 -0.13 6.33 16.09
C VAL A 125 -0.13 5.93 14.63
N PHE A 126 -0.86 6.69 13.82
CA PHE A 126 -0.97 6.44 12.39
C PHE A 126 0.20 7.02 11.62
N MET A 127 0.69 8.21 11.97
CA MET A 127 1.92 8.73 11.37
C MET A 127 2.65 9.63 12.35
N ASP A 128 3.89 9.28 12.70
CA ASP A 128 4.77 10.16 13.48
C ASP A 128 5.98 10.62 12.66
N TRP A 129 5.88 11.85 12.15
CA TRP A 129 6.88 12.50 11.32
C TRP A 129 7.95 13.27 12.12
N ARG A 130 7.95 13.21 13.46
CA ARG A 130 8.95 13.89 14.29
C ARG A 130 10.34 13.33 14.03
N ASP A 131 11.35 14.19 13.98
CA ASP A 131 12.76 13.86 13.69
C ASP A 131 13.72 14.33 14.79
N SER A 132 13.21 14.82 15.91
CA SER A 132 13.99 15.28 17.08
C SER A 132 14.92 14.19 17.64
N HIS A 133 14.54 12.92 17.49
CA HIS A 133 15.37 11.76 17.83
C HIS A 133 16.69 11.68 17.02
N LEU A 134 16.80 12.41 15.91
CA LEU A 134 17.99 12.46 15.06
C LEU A 134 18.90 13.68 15.35
N ASN A 135 18.55 14.56 16.28
CA ASN A 135 19.31 15.80 16.55
C ASN A 135 20.80 15.58 16.86
N ASN A 136 21.15 14.43 17.44
CA ASN A 136 22.52 14.07 17.81
C ASN A 136 23.29 13.34 16.69
N ASN A 137 22.65 13.07 15.55
CA ASN A 137 23.28 12.45 14.38
C ASN A 137 22.95 13.26 13.12
N LEU A 138 23.81 14.22 12.80
CA LEU A 138 23.62 15.15 11.70
C LEU A 138 23.49 14.46 10.34
N GLU A 139 24.23 13.37 10.11
CA GLU A 139 24.20 12.61 8.86
C GLU A 139 22.84 11.91 8.67
N LEU A 140 22.37 11.19 9.71
CA LEU A 140 21.04 10.58 9.67
C LEU A 140 19.95 11.65 9.53
N LYS A 141 20.09 12.79 10.22
CA LYS A 141 19.14 13.88 10.15
C LYS A 141 19.06 14.49 8.75
N GLU A 142 20.20 14.73 8.10
CA GLU A 142 20.24 15.26 6.74
C GLU A 142 19.63 14.26 5.75
N SER A 143 19.94 12.96 5.88
CA SER A 143 19.35 11.93 5.03
C SER A 143 17.84 11.83 5.21
N ASN A 144 17.35 11.91 6.46
CA ASN A 144 15.92 11.88 6.77
C ASN A 144 15.21 13.13 6.29
N SER A 145 15.87 14.28 6.30
CA SER A 145 15.31 15.50 5.74
C SER A 145 15.06 15.38 4.24
N LYS A 146 15.90 14.64 3.50
CA LYS A 146 15.76 14.44 2.04
C LYS A 146 14.73 13.38 1.69
N ILE A 147 14.76 12.24 2.38
CA ILE A 147 13.84 11.12 2.17
C ILE A 147 13.32 10.68 3.55
N PRO A 148 12.19 11.24 4.00
CA PRO A 148 11.72 11.07 5.37
C PRO A 148 11.11 9.71 5.64
N THR A 149 11.27 9.24 6.88
CA THR A 149 10.48 8.14 7.43
C THR A 149 9.55 8.65 8.53
N PHE A 150 8.53 7.85 8.83
CA PHE A 150 7.61 8.07 9.95
C PHE A 150 7.36 6.75 10.68
N LEU A 151 6.92 6.85 11.94
CA LEU A 151 6.58 5.68 12.76
C LEU A 151 5.07 5.41 12.78
N TYR A 152 4.68 4.16 12.57
CA TYR A 152 3.43 3.59 13.08
C TYR A 152 3.67 3.01 14.48
N ALA A 153 2.75 3.25 15.41
CA ALA A 153 2.77 2.61 16.74
C ALA A 153 1.38 2.10 17.09
N MET A 154 1.27 0.82 17.37
CA MET A 154 0.01 0.12 17.64
C MET A 154 0.15 -0.60 18.99
N PRO A 155 -0.15 0.09 20.11
CA PRO A 155 -0.04 -0.49 21.45
C PRO A 155 -1.19 -1.47 21.73
N PHE A 156 -0.86 -2.62 22.33
CA PHE A 156 -1.81 -3.67 22.76
C PHE A 156 -2.05 -3.65 24.27
N SER A 157 -1.01 -3.31 25.03
CA SER A 157 -0.97 -3.11 26.49
C SER A 157 0.16 -2.13 26.79
N SER A 158 0.42 -1.81 28.07
CA SER A 158 1.52 -0.92 28.46
C SER A 158 2.92 -1.44 28.13
N ASP A 159 3.04 -2.76 27.91
CA ASP A 159 4.29 -3.48 27.73
C ASP A 159 4.34 -4.30 26.43
N ARG A 160 3.31 -4.25 25.58
CA ARG A 160 3.26 -4.98 24.30
C ARG A 160 2.79 -4.07 23.18
N ILE A 161 3.61 -3.93 22.14
CA ILE A 161 3.40 -2.93 21.09
C ILE A 161 3.95 -3.40 19.74
N PHE A 162 3.25 -3.03 18.67
CA PHE A 162 3.79 -3.08 17.31
C PHE A 162 4.31 -1.71 16.90
N LEU A 163 5.53 -1.66 16.37
CA LEU A 163 6.23 -0.45 15.97
C LEU A 163 6.77 -0.65 14.55
N GLU A 164 6.53 0.28 13.64
CA GLU A 164 7.00 0.19 12.26
C GLU A 164 7.49 1.54 11.73
N GLU A 165 8.79 1.64 11.45
CA GLU A 165 9.38 2.80 10.79
C GLU A 165 9.25 2.63 9.27
N THR A 166 8.63 3.60 8.60
CA THR A 166 8.22 3.49 7.19
C THR A 166 8.70 4.68 6.38
N SER A 167 9.32 4.41 5.23
CA SER A 167 9.51 5.37 4.15
C SER A 167 8.28 5.33 3.24
N LEU A 168 7.51 6.43 3.17
CA LEU A 168 6.24 6.49 2.42
C LEU A 168 6.39 6.10 0.95
N VAL A 169 7.33 6.74 0.24
CA VAL A 169 7.70 6.36 -1.12
C VAL A 169 9.06 6.94 -1.47
N ALA A 170 9.92 6.13 -2.08
CA ALA A 170 11.22 6.55 -2.60
C ALA A 170 11.55 5.84 -3.92
N ARG A 171 12.39 6.45 -4.76
CA ARG A 171 12.90 5.85 -6.00
C ARG A 171 14.39 6.19 -6.17
N PRO A 172 15.32 5.22 -6.01
CA PRO A 172 15.09 3.85 -5.52
C PRO A 172 14.55 3.83 -4.08
N GLY A 173 14.04 2.68 -3.63
CA GLY A 173 13.59 2.50 -2.24
C GLY A 173 14.70 2.76 -1.23
N VAL A 174 14.35 3.31 -0.06
CA VAL A 174 15.31 3.56 1.02
C VAL A 174 15.93 2.23 1.48
N PRO A 175 17.25 2.14 1.65
CA PRO A 175 17.90 0.94 2.16
C PRO A 175 17.33 0.52 3.52
N MET A 176 17.09 -0.77 3.69
CA MET A 176 16.52 -1.31 4.95
C MET A 176 17.36 -0.94 6.17
N LYS A 177 18.69 -0.91 6.02
CA LYS A 177 19.64 -0.52 7.06
C LYS A 177 19.34 0.89 7.59
N ASP A 178 19.11 1.86 6.71
CA ASP A 178 18.86 3.25 7.08
C ASP A 178 17.55 3.39 7.87
N ILE A 179 16.52 2.63 7.50
CA ILE A 179 15.23 2.58 8.21
C ILE A 179 15.43 1.99 9.61
N GLN A 180 16.19 0.89 9.72
CA GLN A 180 16.50 0.27 11.01
C GLN A 180 17.29 1.21 11.92
N GLU A 181 18.28 1.93 11.40
CA GLU A 181 19.06 2.91 12.16
C GLU A 181 18.20 4.06 12.68
N ARG A 182 17.27 4.58 11.87
CA ARG A 182 16.29 5.60 12.29
C ARG A 182 15.35 5.07 13.36
N MET A 183 14.83 3.85 13.19
CA MET A 183 13.99 3.21 14.20
C MET A 183 14.74 3.06 15.53
N VAL A 184 15.97 2.56 15.53
CA VAL A 184 16.80 2.41 16.75
C VAL A 184 17.02 3.76 17.44
N ALA A 185 17.33 4.81 16.66
CA ALA A 185 17.48 6.16 17.21
C ALA A 185 16.18 6.66 17.86
N ARG A 186 15.03 6.40 17.22
CA ARG A 186 13.72 6.76 17.75
C ARG A 186 13.38 5.99 19.03
N LEU A 187 13.54 4.67 19.06
CA LEU A 187 13.26 3.86 20.25
C LEU A 187 14.10 4.32 21.45
N ARG A 188 15.39 4.57 21.24
CA ARG A 188 16.28 5.10 22.27
C ARG A 188 15.81 6.47 22.78
N HIS A 189 15.43 7.36 21.86
CA HIS A 189 14.94 8.69 22.21
C HIS A 189 13.64 8.65 23.02
N LEU A 190 12.75 7.70 22.71
CA LEU A 190 11.49 7.49 23.43
C LEU A 190 11.66 6.68 24.73
N GLY A 191 12.86 6.21 25.06
CA GLY A 191 13.11 5.38 26.23
C GLY A 191 12.56 3.95 26.12
N ILE A 192 12.13 3.51 24.93
CA ILE A 192 11.54 2.18 24.72
C ILE A 192 12.67 1.14 24.75
N LYS A 193 12.64 0.28 25.76
CA LYS A 193 13.57 -0.86 25.88
C LYS A 193 12.84 -2.15 25.55
N VAL A 194 13.30 -2.82 24.51
CA VAL A 194 12.75 -4.09 24.03
C VAL A 194 13.29 -5.23 24.90
N LYS A 195 12.38 -6.02 25.48
CA LYS A 195 12.72 -7.26 26.20
C LYS A 195 12.81 -8.45 25.24
N SER A 196 11.83 -8.57 24.35
CA SER A 196 11.77 -9.64 23.34
C SER A 196 10.99 -9.19 22.10
N ILE A 197 11.40 -9.72 20.95
CA ILE A 197 10.72 -9.50 19.66
C ILE A 197 9.92 -10.76 19.34
N GLU A 198 8.60 -10.61 19.17
CA GLU A 198 7.67 -11.67 18.77
C GLU A 198 7.60 -11.83 17.25
N GLU A 199 7.63 -10.71 16.51
CA GLU A 199 7.61 -10.67 15.04
C GLU A 199 8.64 -9.65 14.53
N ASP A 200 9.41 -10.00 13.50
CA ASP A 200 10.32 -9.11 12.74
C ASP A 200 9.78 -9.01 11.30
N GLU A 201 9.35 -7.81 10.91
CA GLU A 201 8.71 -7.54 9.63
C GLU A 201 9.57 -6.65 8.75
N ARG A 202 9.80 -7.10 7.51
CA ARG A 202 10.53 -6.37 6.48
C ARG A 202 9.65 -6.25 5.26
N CYS A 203 9.25 -5.04 4.95
CA CYS A 203 8.28 -4.77 3.89
C CYS A 203 8.90 -3.92 2.79
N VAL A 204 8.77 -4.37 1.54
CA VAL A 204 9.13 -3.61 0.33
C VAL A 204 7.97 -3.71 -0.63
N ILE A 205 7.20 -2.62 -0.73
CA ILE A 205 5.99 -2.55 -1.56
C ILE A 205 6.30 -1.66 -2.77
N PRO A 206 6.30 -2.21 -3.99
CA PRO A 206 6.31 -1.39 -5.20
C PRO A 206 5.00 -0.59 -5.29
N MET A 207 5.14 0.71 -5.51
CA MET A 207 4.06 1.68 -5.64
C MET A 207 4.04 2.22 -7.07
N GLY A 208 2.87 2.20 -7.71
CA GLY A 208 2.70 2.62 -9.10
C GLY A 208 3.30 1.62 -10.11
N GLY A 209 3.99 2.15 -11.13
CA GLY A 209 4.56 1.37 -12.24
C GLY A 209 3.64 1.29 -13.47
N PRO A 210 4.11 0.70 -14.58
CA PRO A 210 3.29 0.53 -15.77
C PRO A 210 2.15 -0.47 -15.53
N SER A 211 1.04 -0.29 -16.23
CA SER A 211 0.02 -1.31 -16.31
C SER A 211 0.56 -2.51 -17.10
N PRO A 212 0.19 -3.75 -16.74
CA PRO A 212 0.60 -4.93 -17.47
C PRO A 212 0.02 -4.96 -18.88
N CYS A 213 0.74 -5.59 -19.80
CA CYS A 213 0.52 -5.44 -21.24
C CYS A 213 -0.17 -6.61 -21.90
N SER A 214 -0.21 -7.75 -21.22
CA SER A 214 -1.00 -8.88 -21.65
C SER A 214 -1.99 -9.24 -20.55
N LEU A 215 -3.25 -9.35 -20.98
CA LEU A 215 -4.46 -9.61 -20.19
C LEU A 215 -4.47 -10.97 -19.46
N LYS A 216 -3.43 -11.79 -19.62
CA LYS A 216 -3.54 -13.22 -19.30
C LYS A 216 -3.53 -13.52 -17.81
N GLU A 217 -3.06 -12.61 -16.98
CA GLU A 217 -2.69 -12.95 -15.60
C GLU A 217 -2.80 -11.71 -14.71
N LEU A 218 -3.93 -11.54 -14.00
CA LEU A 218 -4.06 -10.68 -12.81
C LEU A 218 -5.39 -10.90 -12.06
N LEU A 219 -5.35 -10.73 -10.73
CA LEU A 219 -6.28 -11.19 -9.69
C LEU A 219 -7.66 -10.49 -9.56
N GLU A 220 -8.65 -11.34 -9.18
CA GLU A 220 -9.70 -11.19 -8.12
C GLU A 220 -11.23 -11.02 -8.37
N SER A 221 -11.79 -11.36 -9.54
CA SER A 221 -13.28 -11.40 -9.69
C SER A 221 -13.85 -12.55 -10.51
N VAL A 222 -13.03 -13.55 -10.84
CA VAL A 222 -13.41 -14.65 -11.76
C VAL A 222 -14.51 -15.58 -11.21
N VAL A 223 -14.68 -15.68 -9.88
CA VAL A 223 -15.53 -16.73 -9.28
C VAL A 223 -17.03 -16.49 -9.52
N GLN A 224 -17.47 -15.26 -9.77
CA GLN A 224 -18.90 -14.95 -9.82
C GLN A 224 -19.51 -14.97 -11.23
N LEU A 225 -18.71 -14.85 -12.29
CA LEU A 225 -19.22 -14.74 -13.67
C LEU A 225 -19.43 -16.08 -14.39
N TYR A 226 -18.82 -17.18 -13.93
CA TYR A 226 -18.69 -18.37 -14.78
C TYR A 226 -19.23 -19.69 -14.25
N LEU A 227 -19.74 -19.76 -13.01
CA LEU A 227 -20.39 -20.99 -12.53
C LEU A 227 -21.86 -21.15 -13.00
N GLY A 228 -22.32 -20.35 -13.98
CA GLY A 228 -23.73 -20.40 -14.39
C GLY A 228 -24.10 -19.91 -15.79
N SER A 229 -23.16 -19.79 -16.76
CA SER A 229 -23.52 -19.40 -18.14
C SER A 229 -23.17 -20.47 -19.18
N ASP A 230 -24.15 -20.87 -20.00
CA ASP A 230 -24.05 -21.83 -21.11
C ASP A 230 -23.28 -21.28 -22.34
N ARG A 231 -22.41 -20.27 -22.17
CA ARG A 231 -21.68 -19.64 -23.28
C ARG A 231 -20.25 -20.17 -23.38
N SER A 232 -19.88 -20.71 -24.55
CA SER A 232 -18.51 -21.05 -24.90
C SER A 232 -17.73 -19.79 -25.31
N PHE A 233 -16.92 -19.24 -24.41
CA PHE A 233 -15.95 -18.19 -24.75
C PHE A 233 -14.60 -18.81 -25.11
N SER A 234 -13.85 -18.20 -26.02
CA SER A 234 -12.42 -18.47 -26.14
C SER A 234 -11.68 -17.96 -24.90
N GLY A 235 -10.53 -18.55 -24.55
CA GLY A 235 -9.76 -18.15 -23.37
C GLY A 235 -9.33 -16.67 -23.40
N SER A 236 -9.11 -16.10 -24.59
CA SER A 236 -8.80 -14.67 -24.77
C SER A 236 -9.98 -13.75 -24.51
N GLU A 237 -11.19 -14.12 -24.95
CA GLU A 237 -12.41 -13.34 -24.68
C GLU A 237 -12.73 -13.35 -23.18
N LEU A 238 -12.62 -14.53 -22.56
CA LEU A 238 -12.83 -14.71 -21.13
C LEU A 238 -11.86 -13.85 -20.30
N SER A 239 -10.57 -13.89 -20.63
CA SER A 239 -9.55 -13.06 -20.00
C SER A 239 -9.82 -11.56 -20.18
N ALA A 240 -10.29 -11.13 -21.35
CA ALA A 240 -10.62 -9.73 -21.62
C ALA A 240 -11.82 -9.22 -20.82
N GLU A 241 -12.88 -10.03 -20.67
CA GLU A 241 -14.06 -9.67 -19.87
C GLU A 241 -13.73 -9.61 -18.38
N VAL A 242 -13.01 -10.63 -17.86
CA VAL A 242 -12.51 -10.63 -16.48
C VAL A 242 -11.70 -9.37 -16.19
N TRP A 243 -10.85 -8.93 -17.12
CA TRP A 243 -10.08 -7.71 -16.95
C TRP A 243 -10.94 -6.45 -16.90
N LYS A 244 -11.95 -6.32 -17.75
CA LYS A 244 -12.85 -5.17 -17.73
C LYS A 244 -13.58 -5.06 -16.41
N ASP A 245 -13.95 -6.19 -15.81
CA ASP A 245 -14.64 -6.23 -14.52
C ASP A 245 -13.67 -5.99 -13.34
N LEU A 246 -12.43 -6.45 -13.44
CA LEU A 246 -11.38 -6.20 -12.44
C LEU A 246 -10.88 -4.76 -12.46
N TRP A 247 -10.70 -4.21 -13.65
CA TRP A 247 -10.14 -2.90 -13.93
C TRP A 247 -11.12 -2.05 -14.74
N PRO A 248 -12.31 -1.75 -14.17
CA PRO A 248 -13.24 -0.87 -14.82
C PRO A 248 -12.59 0.50 -15.01
N ILE A 249 -13.10 1.26 -15.98
CA ILE A 249 -12.50 2.54 -16.39
C ILE A 249 -12.33 3.50 -15.20
N GLU A 250 -13.27 3.49 -14.24
CA GLU A 250 -13.22 4.28 -13.03
C GLU A 250 -12.02 3.91 -12.14
N ARG A 251 -11.70 2.61 -12.01
CA ARG A 251 -10.55 2.11 -11.23
C ARG A 251 -9.23 2.44 -11.90
N ARG A 252 -9.15 2.32 -13.23
CA ARG A 252 -7.95 2.74 -13.99
C ARG A 252 -7.69 4.23 -13.83
N ARG A 253 -8.72 5.07 -13.96
CA ARG A 253 -8.61 6.52 -13.75
C ARG A 253 -8.27 6.90 -12.30
N GLN A 254 -8.85 6.21 -11.33
CA GLN A 254 -8.48 6.36 -9.90
C GLN A 254 -7.00 6.03 -9.68
N ARG A 255 -6.50 4.94 -10.28
CA ARG A 255 -5.09 4.56 -10.24
C ARG A 255 -4.19 5.63 -10.83
N GLU A 256 -4.54 6.23 -11.97
CA GLU A 256 -3.75 7.32 -12.56
C GLU A 256 -3.61 8.52 -11.61
N PHE A 257 -4.67 8.84 -10.85
CA PHE A 257 -4.59 9.88 -9.82
C PHE A 257 -3.66 9.50 -8.66
N PHE A 258 -3.67 8.23 -8.23
CA PHE A 258 -2.72 7.75 -7.21
C PHE A 258 -1.28 7.77 -7.71
N CYS A 259 -1.02 7.41 -8.97
CA CYS A 259 0.29 7.55 -9.59
C CYS A 259 0.75 9.01 -9.62
N PHE A 260 -0.13 9.94 -9.99
CA PHE A 260 0.13 11.38 -9.90
C PHE A 260 0.52 11.82 -8.48
N GLY A 261 -0.29 11.44 -7.47
CA GLY A 261 -0.02 11.79 -6.07
C GLY A 261 1.31 11.23 -5.58
N MET A 262 1.61 9.98 -5.93
CA MET A 262 2.90 9.34 -5.63
C MET A 262 4.08 10.09 -6.26
N ASP A 263 3.98 10.49 -7.53
CA ASP A 263 5.04 11.24 -8.22
C ASP A 263 5.29 12.64 -7.63
N VAL A 264 4.27 13.25 -7.01
CA VAL A 264 4.43 14.47 -6.22
C VAL A 264 5.15 14.16 -4.90
N LEU A 265 4.70 13.14 -4.17
CA LEU A 265 5.27 12.73 -2.87
C LEU A 265 6.76 12.35 -2.99
N LEU A 266 7.16 11.69 -4.08
CA LEU A 266 8.55 11.34 -4.40
C LEU A 266 9.51 12.55 -4.41
N LYS A 267 8.97 13.76 -4.61
CA LYS A 267 9.76 14.99 -4.72
C LYS A 267 9.77 15.80 -3.43
N LEU A 268 8.99 15.42 -2.40
CA LEU A 268 8.87 16.19 -1.16
C LEU A 268 9.98 15.85 -0.17
N ASP A 269 10.58 16.87 0.41
CA ASP A 269 11.48 16.72 1.57
C ASP A 269 10.63 16.62 2.86
N LEU A 270 11.27 16.42 4.02
CA LEU A 270 10.56 16.33 5.30
C LEU A 270 9.71 17.57 5.60
N PRO A 271 10.22 18.82 5.54
CA PRO A 271 9.40 20.01 5.75
C PRO A 271 8.16 20.07 4.85
N ALA A 272 8.30 19.75 3.56
CA ALA A 272 7.20 19.73 2.62
C ALA A 272 6.19 18.62 2.90
N THR A 273 6.68 17.43 3.23
CA THR A 273 5.86 16.27 3.60
C THR A 273 5.01 16.60 4.83
N ARG A 274 5.61 17.26 5.85
CA ARG A 274 4.88 17.74 7.03
C ARG A 274 3.76 18.71 6.67
N ARG A 275 4.05 19.73 5.84
CA ARG A 275 3.01 20.68 5.39
C ARG A 275 1.90 20.00 4.58
N PHE A 276 2.27 19.02 3.75
CA PHE A 276 1.31 18.24 2.97
C PHE A 276 0.36 17.47 3.88
N PHE A 277 0.88 16.69 4.84
CA PHE A 277 0.05 15.90 5.74
C PHE A 277 -0.72 16.77 6.74
N ASP A 278 -0.17 17.92 7.14
CA ASP A 278 -0.92 18.92 7.91
C ASP A 278 -2.19 19.36 7.17
N ALA A 279 -2.04 19.77 5.91
CA ALA A 279 -3.17 20.16 5.06
C ALA A 279 -4.12 18.98 4.77
N PHE A 280 -3.58 17.79 4.50
CA PHE A 280 -4.35 16.58 4.17
C PHE A 280 -5.30 16.17 5.31
N PHE A 281 -4.81 16.15 6.56
CA PHE A 281 -5.61 15.78 7.71
C PHE A 281 -6.48 16.93 8.27
N ASN A 282 -6.31 18.15 7.76
CA ASN A 282 -7.23 19.27 8.03
C ASN A 282 -8.46 19.27 7.10
N LEU A 283 -8.46 18.44 6.05
CA LEU A 283 -9.62 18.31 5.16
C LEU A 283 -10.81 17.68 5.89
N GLU A 284 -12.01 17.94 5.36
CA GLU A 284 -13.23 17.30 5.84
C GLU A 284 -13.08 15.76 5.86
N PRO A 285 -13.52 15.06 6.93
CA PRO A 285 -13.31 13.62 7.10
C PRO A 285 -13.62 12.76 5.87
N ARG A 286 -14.69 13.07 5.14
CA ARG A 286 -15.07 12.34 3.91
C ARG A 286 -13.95 12.25 2.87
N TYR A 287 -13.11 13.28 2.77
CA TYR A 287 -12.05 13.35 1.77
C TYR A 287 -10.90 12.42 2.12
N TRP A 288 -10.28 12.60 3.28
CA TRP A 288 -9.15 11.76 3.65
C TRP A 288 -9.60 10.32 4.00
N HIS A 289 -10.80 10.13 4.58
CA HIS A 289 -11.39 8.79 4.74
C HIS A 289 -11.54 8.11 3.39
N GLY A 290 -12.14 8.81 2.41
CA GLY A 290 -12.40 8.27 1.09
C GLY A 290 -11.11 7.97 0.34
N PHE A 291 -10.12 8.84 0.41
CA PHE A 291 -8.82 8.68 -0.23
C PHE A 291 -8.07 7.46 0.33
N LEU A 292 -7.92 7.36 1.66
CA LEU A 292 -7.22 6.24 2.32
C LEU A 292 -7.95 4.88 2.19
N SER A 293 -9.23 4.88 1.80
CA SER A 293 -10.02 3.66 1.59
C SER A 293 -10.33 3.39 0.11
N SER A 294 -9.70 4.11 -0.83
CA SER A 294 -9.91 3.97 -2.28
C SER A 294 -11.39 4.06 -2.70
N ARG A 295 -12.16 4.92 -2.02
CA ARG A 295 -13.60 5.16 -2.25
C ARG A 295 -13.91 6.44 -3.03
N LEU A 296 -12.91 7.31 -3.26
CA LEU A 296 -13.07 8.48 -4.13
C LEU A 296 -12.74 8.14 -5.58
N PHE A 297 -13.59 8.53 -6.52
CA PHE A 297 -13.35 8.38 -7.95
C PHE A 297 -12.95 9.72 -8.58
N LEU A 298 -12.71 9.75 -9.88
CA LEU A 298 -12.05 10.89 -10.52
C LEU A 298 -12.69 12.26 -10.23
N PRO A 299 -14.03 12.44 -10.26
CA PRO A 299 -14.64 13.71 -9.90
C PRO A 299 -14.36 14.11 -8.44
N GLU A 300 -14.51 13.19 -7.49
CA GLU A 300 -14.24 13.44 -6.08
C GLU A 300 -12.76 13.64 -5.79
N LEU A 301 -11.88 12.96 -6.54
CA LEU A 301 -10.42 13.09 -6.46
C LEU A 301 -9.95 14.45 -6.97
N VAL A 302 -10.58 14.99 -8.03
CA VAL A 302 -10.34 16.36 -8.50
C VAL A 302 -10.77 17.37 -7.43
N LEU A 303 -11.97 17.21 -6.86
CA LEU A 303 -12.45 18.08 -5.77
C LEU A 303 -11.55 17.97 -4.52
N PHE A 304 -11.11 16.76 -4.19
CA PHE A 304 -10.13 16.50 -3.14
C PHE A 304 -8.82 17.26 -3.41
N GLY A 305 -8.27 17.16 -4.63
CA GLY A 305 -7.05 17.84 -5.02
C GLY A 305 -7.17 19.37 -4.94
N LEU A 306 -8.29 19.93 -5.40
CA LEU A 306 -8.59 21.36 -5.27
C LEU A 306 -8.74 21.79 -3.82
N SER A 307 -9.43 20.98 -3.00
CA SER A 307 -9.60 21.24 -1.57
C SER A 307 -8.25 21.22 -0.85
N LEU A 308 -7.41 20.21 -1.10
CA LEU A 308 -6.05 20.11 -0.58
C LEU A 308 -5.22 21.33 -0.98
N PHE A 309 -5.26 21.73 -2.25
CA PHE A 309 -4.55 22.90 -2.75
C PHE A 309 -5.03 24.19 -2.07
N SER A 310 -6.34 24.33 -1.84
CA SER A 310 -6.92 25.49 -1.16
C SER A 310 -6.56 25.56 0.34
N HIS A 311 -6.35 24.42 1.01
CA HIS A 311 -5.94 24.39 2.42
C HIS A 311 -4.41 24.43 2.60
N ALA A 312 -3.66 24.13 1.55
CA ALA A 312 -2.20 24.21 1.56
C ALA A 312 -1.71 25.65 1.74
N SER A 313 -0.64 25.82 2.51
CA SER A 313 0.04 27.12 2.66
C SER A 313 0.62 27.61 1.32
N ASN A 314 0.81 28.92 1.14
CA ASN A 314 1.35 29.48 -0.11
C ASN A 314 2.67 28.82 -0.58
N PRO A 315 3.66 28.54 0.31
CA PRO A 315 4.84 27.78 -0.08
C PRO A 315 4.50 26.38 -0.61
N SER A 316 3.58 25.68 0.05
CA SER A 316 3.14 24.35 -0.35
C SER A 316 2.39 24.35 -1.67
N ARG A 317 1.59 25.39 -1.96
CA ARG A 317 0.91 25.56 -3.26
C ARG A 317 1.91 25.72 -4.40
N LEU A 318 2.89 26.61 -4.24
CA LEU A 318 3.96 26.80 -5.23
C LEU A 318 4.74 25.50 -5.46
N GLU A 319 5.00 24.77 -4.38
CA GLU A 319 5.70 23.49 -4.44
C GLU A 319 4.88 22.39 -5.13
N ILE A 320 3.60 22.26 -4.80
CA ILE A 320 2.67 21.33 -5.48
C ILE A 320 2.59 21.68 -6.97
N MET A 321 2.51 22.96 -7.34
CA MET A 321 2.50 23.37 -8.75
C MET A 321 3.81 23.01 -9.44
N ALA A 322 4.96 23.37 -8.85
CA ALA A 322 6.27 23.12 -9.44
C ALA A 322 6.55 21.62 -9.59
N LYS A 323 6.26 20.83 -8.55
CA LYS A 323 6.54 19.39 -8.50
C LYS A 323 5.47 18.56 -9.21
N GLY A 324 4.24 19.05 -9.27
CA GLY A 324 3.07 18.36 -9.81
C GLY A 324 2.73 18.67 -11.26
N THR A 325 3.26 19.73 -11.90
CA THR A 325 2.90 20.06 -13.29
C THR A 325 3.20 18.91 -14.27
N LEU A 326 4.42 18.37 -14.26
CA LEU A 326 4.79 17.28 -15.16
C LEU A 326 3.99 15.98 -14.86
N PRO A 327 3.87 15.52 -13.59
CA PRO A 327 2.99 14.42 -13.25
C PRO A 327 1.53 14.62 -13.68
N LEU A 328 1.00 15.84 -13.57
CA LEU A 328 -0.37 16.18 -13.97
C LEU A 328 -0.56 16.03 -15.48
N VAL A 329 0.40 16.51 -16.28
CA VAL A 329 0.39 16.33 -17.74
C VAL A 329 0.43 14.85 -18.11
N ASN A 330 1.26 14.05 -17.44
CA ASN A 330 1.33 12.60 -17.65
C ASN A 330 -0.02 11.92 -17.34
N MET A 331 -0.62 12.26 -16.19
CA MET A 331 -1.94 11.74 -15.81
C MET A 331 -3.00 12.11 -16.86
N ILE A 332 -3.06 13.37 -17.31
CA ILE A 332 -4.03 13.80 -18.34
C ILE A 332 -3.83 13.02 -19.64
N ASN A 333 -2.58 12.82 -20.09
CA ASN A 333 -2.28 12.04 -21.29
C ASN A 333 -2.75 10.58 -21.16
N ASN A 334 -2.52 9.94 -20.02
CA ASN A 334 -2.97 8.57 -19.77
C ASN A 334 -4.51 8.49 -19.72
N LEU A 335 -5.18 9.45 -19.07
CA LEU A 335 -6.64 9.53 -19.02
C LEU A 335 -7.28 9.70 -20.41
N ILE A 336 -6.58 10.36 -21.35
CA ILE A 336 -7.02 10.50 -22.75
C ILE A 336 -6.84 9.18 -23.51
N GLN A 337 -5.74 8.47 -23.28
CA GLN A 337 -5.48 7.16 -23.90
C GLN A 337 -6.50 6.10 -23.46
N ASP A 338 -6.90 6.12 -22.18
CA ASP A 338 -7.89 5.22 -21.59
C ASP A 338 -9.35 5.46 -22.05
N ARG A 339 -9.60 6.46 -22.93
CA ARG A 339 -10.93 6.66 -23.57
C ARG A 339 -11.18 5.76 -24.77
N LYS A 340 -10.16 5.07 -25.27
CA LYS A 340 -10.25 4.05 -26.32
C LYS A 340 -10.23 2.67 -25.67
#